data_AF-A0A024GHM1-F1
#
_entry.id   AF-A0A024GHM1-F1
#
_cell.length_a   1.000
_cell.length_b   1.000
_cell.length_c   1.000
_cell.angle_alpha   90.00
_cell.angle_beta   90.00
_cell.angle_gamma   90.00
#
_symmetry.space_group_name_H-M   'P 1'
#
loop_
_entity.id
_entity.type
_entity.pdbx_description
1 polymer ?
#
loop_
_entity_poly.entity_id
_entity_poly.type
_entity_poly.pdbx_seq_one_letter_code
_entity_poly.pdbx_strand_id
1 'polypeptide(L)'
;MDVIHFDDFQVTFPPDVEQVLESAYGSLKWESIKKALAYPPIKTTIRIHTSQNSQQNALQTLSTALRALHPQLRAHKHPYFHDIVQIPSLDRESSLKYDDKKACVIVDRLCGEAVLRGSDIFARGVMCITAGCSTDVSINILVDLDHKSLRGSELKEHRGRKLFIGVGRTRMSRLEILRADRGLAVSDIRRVCHNAPPLNSLESKVFYLQQFPSALVAHVVHPENGEYILDMCAAPGGKTTHIANLMTKGFIVAVDRSRQKVEALRRLVQELALEDRILAIHKDSTQLLRSKALQNRPRPTIEALMEIDKNQFRGFYPESFDKILLDPPCSALGLRPRLLHPRNTKALTQFVHLQRNLMWCAVRLLKPNGILVYSTCTLHPQENENMVAYVLKTYPFMKLIQPFENDSEMRFGSMGLKGQELCDEGIALVQRFDPSVDDTIGFFCAKFRKSMQMDELELETSEERILP
;
A
#
# COMPACT_ATOMS: atom_id res chain seq x y z
N MET A 1 -30.76 -0.61 -19.32
CA MET A 1 -29.52 -1.34 -18.95
C MET A 1 -29.60 -1.62 -17.46
N ASP A 2 -29.23 -2.81 -17.00
CA ASP A 2 -29.13 -3.06 -15.56
C ASP A 2 -27.91 -2.33 -15.01
N VAL A 3 -28.17 -1.24 -14.27
CA VAL A 3 -27.16 -0.37 -13.66
C VAL A 3 -27.33 -0.45 -12.15
N ILE A 4 -26.24 -0.75 -11.46
CA ILE A 4 -26.17 -0.77 -10.00
C ILE A 4 -25.90 0.65 -9.52
N HIS A 5 -26.73 1.14 -8.59
CA HIS A 5 -26.47 2.39 -7.89
C HIS A 5 -25.39 2.19 -6.82
N PHE A 6 -24.55 3.20 -6.63
CA PHE A 6 -23.40 3.08 -5.72
C PHE A 6 -23.77 2.85 -4.26
N ASP A 7 -24.88 3.44 -3.80
CA ASP A 7 -25.36 3.25 -2.42
C ASP A 7 -25.90 1.83 -2.16
N ASP A 8 -26.28 1.10 -3.21
CA ASP A 8 -26.73 -0.29 -3.15
C ASP A 8 -25.59 -1.28 -3.38
N PHE A 9 -24.38 -0.78 -3.67
CA PHE A 9 -23.22 -1.62 -3.95
C PHE A 9 -22.46 -1.98 -2.68
N GLN A 10 -22.05 -3.25 -2.61
CA GLN A 10 -21.16 -3.76 -1.58
C GLN A 10 -20.12 -4.68 -2.22
N VAL A 11 -18.91 -4.66 -1.67
CA VAL A 11 -17.85 -5.57 -2.10
C VAL A 11 -18.22 -7.00 -1.74
N THR A 12 -18.17 -7.90 -2.72
CA THR A 12 -18.39 -9.33 -2.52
C THR A 12 -17.06 -10.09 -2.55
N PHE A 13 -16.95 -11.11 -1.71
CA PHE A 13 -15.83 -12.05 -1.67
C PHE A 13 -16.29 -13.46 -2.04
N PRO A 14 -15.37 -14.34 -2.48
CA PRO A 14 -15.67 -15.76 -2.61
C PRO A 14 -16.20 -16.34 -1.28
N PRO A 15 -17.17 -17.28 -1.29
CA PRO A 15 -17.85 -17.74 -0.08
C PRO A 15 -16.92 -18.28 1.02
N ASP A 16 -15.83 -18.94 0.62
CA ASP A 16 -14.81 -19.46 1.52
C ASP A 16 -14.02 -18.34 2.22
N VAL A 17 -13.73 -17.25 1.51
CA VAL A 17 -13.09 -16.06 2.08
C VAL A 17 -14.06 -15.27 2.96
N GLU A 18 -15.31 -15.15 2.51
CA GLU A 18 -16.39 -14.48 3.26
C GLU A 18 -16.55 -15.12 4.65
N GLN A 19 -16.66 -16.46 4.71
CA GLN A 19 -16.82 -17.20 5.96
C GLN A 19 -15.65 -16.96 6.94
N VAL A 20 -14.40 -16.96 6.45
CA VAL A 20 -13.22 -16.75 7.28
C VAL A 20 -13.20 -15.34 7.87
N LEU A 21 -13.48 -14.33 7.05
CA LEU A 21 -13.48 -12.93 7.51
C LEU A 21 -14.68 -12.65 8.42
N GLU A 22 -15.86 -13.15 8.09
CA GLU A 22 -17.04 -13.03 8.95
C GLU A 22 -16.81 -13.68 10.32
N SER A 23 -16.20 -14.85 10.38
CA SER A 23 -15.85 -15.51 11.64
C SER A 23 -14.83 -14.71 12.46
N ALA A 24 -13.90 -14.00 11.81
CA ALA A 24 -12.84 -13.26 12.50
C ALA A 24 -13.31 -11.90 13.03
N TYR A 25 -14.23 -11.23 12.31
CA TYR A 25 -14.72 -9.89 12.65
C TYR A 25 -16.08 -9.89 13.34
N GLY A 26 -16.88 -10.94 13.14
CA GLY A 26 -18.31 -10.98 13.43
C GLY A 26 -19.15 -10.33 12.32
N SER A 27 -20.35 -10.87 12.09
CA SER A 27 -21.23 -10.52 10.96
C SER A 27 -21.48 -9.02 10.81
N LEU A 28 -21.97 -8.35 11.86
CA LEU A 28 -22.31 -6.92 11.81
C LEU A 28 -21.11 -6.02 11.48
N LYS A 29 -19.95 -6.38 12.04
CA LYS A 29 -18.72 -5.64 11.84
C LYS A 29 -18.18 -5.85 10.43
N TRP A 30 -18.20 -7.10 9.96
CA TRP A 30 -17.76 -7.46 8.62
C TRP A 30 -18.61 -6.77 7.54
N GLU A 31 -19.93 -6.74 7.68
CA GLU A 31 -20.83 -5.97 6.80
C GLU A 31 -20.45 -4.49 6.71
N SER A 32 -20.14 -3.87 7.86
CA SER A 32 -19.68 -2.48 7.92
C SER A 32 -18.33 -2.27 7.22
N ILE A 33 -17.39 -3.22 7.38
CA ILE A 33 -16.10 -3.21 6.69
C ILE A 33 -16.30 -3.32 5.18
N LYS A 34 -17.11 -4.28 4.69
CA LYS A 34 -17.40 -4.45 3.27
C LYS A 34 -17.99 -3.19 2.65
N LYS A 35 -18.89 -2.50 3.38
CA LYS A 35 -19.41 -1.21 2.94
C LYS A 35 -18.30 -0.17 2.87
N ALA A 36 -17.48 0.00 3.91
CA ALA A 36 -16.38 0.95 3.91
C ALA A 36 -15.34 0.67 2.80
N LEU A 37 -15.08 -0.61 2.48
CA LEU A 37 -14.16 -1.01 1.42
C LEU A 37 -14.56 -0.46 0.04
N ALA A 38 -15.85 -0.37 -0.25
CA ALA A 38 -16.35 0.17 -1.53
C ALA A 38 -16.06 1.66 -1.70
N TYR A 39 -15.95 2.41 -0.59
CA TYR A 39 -15.78 3.86 -0.61
C TYR A 39 -14.30 4.25 -0.47
N PRO A 40 -13.84 5.29 -1.18
CA PRO A 40 -12.53 5.88 -0.93
C PRO A 40 -12.47 6.49 0.48
N PRO A 41 -11.29 6.57 1.12
CA PRO A 41 -11.12 7.35 2.35
C PRO A 41 -11.54 8.81 2.14
N ILE A 42 -12.15 9.43 3.16
CA ILE A 42 -12.59 10.84 3.11
C ILE A 42 -11.37 11.75 2.98
N LYS A 43 -10.26 11.41 3.64
CA LYS A 43 -9.03 12.21 3.62
C LYS A 43 -7.98 11.57 2.71
N THR A 44 -7.45 12.36 1.78
CA THR A 44 -6.25 11.98 1.04
C THR A 44 -5.01 12.36 1.85
N THR A 45 -4.11 11.41 2.04
CA THR A 45 -2.85 11.65 2.76
C THR A 45 -1.70 11.86 1.77
N ILE A 46 -0.89 12.87 2.05
CA ILE A 46 0.31 13.23 1.32
C ILE A 46 1.49 13.24 2.28
N ARG A 47 2.60 12.65 1.85
CA ARG A 47 3.90 12.80 2.50
C ARG A 47 4.69 13.93 1.85
N ILE A 48 5.31 14.78 2.67
CA ILE A 48 6.24 15.82 2.25
C ILE A 48 7.66 15.24 2.24
N HIS A 49 8.44 15.56 1.20
CA HIS A 49 9.88 15.34 1.17
C HIS A 49 10.60 16.51 1.85
N THR A 50 10.91 16.33 3.13
CA THR A 50 11.51 17.38 3.98
C THR A 50 13.02 17.53 3.77
N SER A 51 13.69 16.56 3.14
CA SER A 51 15.12 16.65 2.80
C SER A 51 15.47 17.82 1.87
N GLN A 52 14.53 18.27 1.05
CA GLN A 52 14.73 19.33 0.05
C GLN A 52 13.83 20.56 0.29
N ASN A 53 12.86 20.48 1.21
CA ASN A 53 11.83 21.51 1.39
C ASN A 53 11.45 21.68 2.86
N SER A 54 11.27 22.93 3.30
CA SER A 54 10.64 23.17 4.60
C SER A 54 9.15 22.79 4.54
N GLN A 55 8.61 22.25 5.63
CA GLN A 55 7.18 21.91 5.74
C GLN A 55 6.28 23.10 5.39
N GLN A 56 6.70 24.31 5.80
CA GLN A 56 5.95 25.55 5.56
C GLN A 56 5.88 25.89 4.07
N ASN A 57 6.99 25.81 3.35
CA ASN A 57 7.04 26.10 1.91
C ASN A 57 6.23 25.06 1.11
N ALA A 58 6.33 23.78 1.49
CA ALA A 58 5.53 22.72 0.90
C ALA A 58 4.03 22.97 1.11
N LEU A 59 3.60 23.33 2.32
CA LEU A 59 2.19 23.64 2.60
C LEU A 59 1.67 24.86 1.86
N GLN A 60 2.49 25.89 1.69
CA GLN A 60 2.12 27.06 0.90
C GLN A 60 1.92 26.69 -0.57
N THR A 61 2.85 25.92 -1.15
CA THR A 61 2.78 25.41 -2.52
C THR A 61 1.53 24.55 -2.73
N LEU A 62 1.28 23.61 -1.80
CA LEU A 62 0.10 22.75 -1.83
C LEU A 62 -1.19 23.55 -1.69
N SER A 63 -1.23 24.54 -0.80
CA SER A 63 -2.42 25.39 -0.59
C SER A 63 -2.76 26.19 -1.85
N THR A 64 -1.75 26.73 -2.55
CA THR A 64 -1.94 27.42 -3.83
C THR A 64 -2.49 26.48 -4.90
N ALA A 65 -1.90 25.29 -5.04
CA ALA A 65 -2.37 24.27 -5.99
C ALA A 65 -3.82 23.84 -5.70
N LEU A 66 -4.16 23.61 -4.43
CA LEU A 66 -5.52 23.21 -4.04
C LEU A 66 -6.56 24.31 -4.29
N ARG A 67 -6.23 25.58 -4.03
CA ARG A 67 -7.14 26.71 -4.33
C ARG A 67 -7.40 26.86 -5.82
N ALA A 68 -6.40 26.59 -6.66
CA ALA A 68 -6.56 26.59 -8.12
C ALA A 68 -7.48 25.46 -8.60
N LEU A 69 -7.48 24.31 -7.90
CA LEU A 69 -8.40 23.20 -8.18
C LEU A 69 -9.82 23.48 -7.68
N HIS A 70 -9.97 23.93 -6.44
CA HIS A 70 -11.27 24.29 -5.87
C HIS A 70 -11.13 25.23 -4.66
N PRO A 71 -11.92 26.33 -4.57
CA PRO A 71 -11.79 27.32 -3.49
C PRO A 71 -11.98 26.80 -2.07
N GLN A 72 -12.67 25.66 -1.89
CA GLN A 72 -12.93 25.07 -0.56
C GLN A 72 -11.88 24.03 -0.12
N LEU A 73 -11.02 23.55 -1.01
CA LEU A 73 -10.02 22.54 -0.63
C LEU A 73 -8.95 23.14 0.29
N ARG A 74 -8.64 22.43 1.37
CA ARG A 74 -7.62 22.84 2.35
C ARG A 74 -6.75 21.65 2.72
N ALA A 75 -5.47 21.93 2.94
CA ALA A 75 -4.50 20.99 3.45
C ALA A 75 -4.30 21.23 4.95
N HIS A 76 -4.26 20.15 5.73
CA HIS A 76 -4.08 20.18 7.19
C HIS A 76 -2.86 19.36 7.57
N LYS A 77 -2.02 19.91 8.44
CA LYS A 77 -0.90 19.16 9.03
C LYS A 77 -1.43 18.00 9.86
N HIS A 78 -0.76 16.86 9.82
CA HIS A 78 -1.02 15.80 10.79
C HIS A 78 -0.56 16.27 12.19
N PRO A 79 -1.36 16.06 13.25
CA PRO A 79 -1.03 16.57 14.58
C PRO A 79 0.30 16.03 15.15
N TYR A 80 0.67 14.81 14.78
CA TYR A 80 1.84 14.13 15.32
C TYR A 80 3.04 14.02 14.38
N PHE A 81 2.83 14.17 13.06
CA PHE A 81 3.87 13.89 12.06
C PHE A 81 4.07 15.10 11.15
N HIS A 82 5.23 15.72 11.25
CA HIS A 82 5.54 16.96 10.53
C HIS A 82 5.68 16.77 9.01
N ASP A 83 5.92 15.55 8.55
CA ASP A 83 6.05 15.21 7.13
C ASP A 83 4.76 14.66 6.52
N ILE A 84 3.65 14.65 7.27
CA ILE A 84 2.34 14.16 6.81
C ILE A 84 1.33 15.30 6.76
N VAL A 85 0.61 15.37 5.64
CA VAL A 85 -0.48 16.32 5.39
C VAL A 85 -1.71 15.56 4.93
N GLN A 86 -2.88 16.02 5.38
CA GLN A 86 -4.17 15.46 5.02
C GLN A 86 -5.02 16.49 4.29
N ILE A 87 -5.68 16.06 3.22
CA ILE A 87 -6.60 16.87 2.42
C ILE A 87 -7.97 16.19 2.49
N PRO A 88 -8.94 16.77 3.20
CA PRO A 88 -10.32 16.32 3.16
C PRO A 88 -10.88 16.42 1.73
N SER A 89 -11.56 15.37 1.30
CA SER A 89 -12.37 15.38 0.07
C SER A 89 -13.56 16.32 0.26
N LEU A 90 -14.06 16.88 -0.84
CA LEU A 90 -15.30 17.65 -0.81
C LEU A 90 -16.49 16.73 -0.56
N ASP A 91 -17.58 17.30 -0.05
CA ASP A 91 -18.80 16.56 0.22
C ASP A 91 -19.38 15.90 -1.03
N ARG A 92 -20.12 14.81 -0.80
CA ARG A 92 -20.84 14.08 -1.84
C ARG A 92 -21.98 14.95 -2.38
N GLU A 93 -22.19 14.95 -3.69
CA GLU A 93 -23.39 15.54 -4.31
C GLU A 93 -24.55 14.52 -4.25
N SER A 94 -25.49 14.70 -3.30
CA SER A 94 -26.64 13.79 -3.12
C SER A 94 -27.61 13.75 -4.30
N SER A 95 -27.61 14.80 -5.14
CA SER A 95 -28.44 14.90 -6.34
C SER A 95 -27.91 14.09 -7.53
N LEU A 96 -26.69 13.57 -7.46
CA LEU A 96 -26.07 12.88 -8.57
C LEU A 96 -26.67 11.48 -8.77
N LYS A 97 -27.42 11.32 -9.84
CA LYS A 97 -28.09 10.05 -10.21
C LYS A 97 -27.79 9.68 -11.65
N TYR A 98 -27.90 8.38 -11.94
CA TYR A 98 -27.84 7.88 -13.30
C TYR A 98 -29.00 8.45 -14.13
N ASP A 99 -28.69 8.91 -15.34
CA ASP A 99 -29.63 9.48 -16.30
C ASP A 99 -29.57 8.65 -17.59
N ASP A 100 -30.63 7.89 -17.87
CA ASP A 100 -30.71 6.96 -19.01
C ASP A 100 -30.72 7.68 -20.37
N LYS A 101 -30.98 8.99 -20.39
CA LYS A 101 -30.96 9.82 -21.61
C LYS A 101 -29.55 10.33 -21.94
N LYS A 102 -28.60 10.27 -21.00
CA LYS A 102 -27.22 10.69 -21.24
C LYS A 102 -26.41 9.58 -21.90
N ALA A 103 -25.49 9.99 -22.78
CA ALA A 103 -24.41 9.14 -23.22
C ALA A 103 -23.59 8.63 -22.02
N CYS A 104 -22.89 7.51 -22.19
CA CYS A 104 -22.08 6.94 -21.12
C CYS A 104 -20.75 6.37 -21.61
N VAL A 105 -19.81 6.31 -20.68
CA VAL A 105 -18.55 5.58 -20.80
C VAL A 105 -18.54 4.43 -19.81
N ILE A 106 -18.07 3.27 -20.24
CA ILE A 106 -17.74 2.13 -19.37
C ILE A 106 -16.22 2.06 -19.28
N VAL A 107 -15.71 2.09 -18.05
CA VAL A 107 -14.29 1.92 -17.76
C VAL A 107 -14.02 0.58 -17.10
N ASP A 108 -12.77 0.12 -17.16
CA ASP A 108 -12.37 -1.05 -16.38
C ASP A 108 -12.39 -0.77 -14.87
N ARG A 109 -12.39 -1.83 -14.07
CA ARG A 109 -12.39 -1.74 -12.60
C ARG A 109 -11.25 -0.89 -12.02
N LEU A 110 -10.02 -1.01 -12.53
CA LEU A 110 -8.88 -0.29 -11.98
C LEU A 110 -8.99 1.20 -12.26
N CYS A 111 -9.46 1.57 -13.45
CA CYS A 111 -9.79 2.93 -13.81
C CYS A 111 -10.93 3.45 -12.93
N GLY A 112 -11.99 2.66 -12.70
CA GLY A 112 -13.08 3.01 -11.79
C GLY A 112 -12.60 3.30 -10.36
N GLU A 113 -11.77 2.42 -9.78
CA GLU A 113 -11.16 2.63 -8.45
C GLU A 113 -10.26 3.87 -8.40
N ALA A 114 -9.52 4.17 -9.49
CA ALA A 114 -8.72 5.39 -9.60
C ALA A 114 -9.59 6.66 -9.70
N VAL A 115 -10.67 6.61 -10.48
CA VAL A 115 -11.64 7.71 -10.59
C VAL A 115 -12.25 8.02 -9.24
N LEU A 116 -12.70 7.01 -8.49
CA LEU A 116 -13.23 7.19 -7.14
C LEU A 116 -12.21 7.85 -6.19
N ARG A 117 -10.90 7.77 -6.46
CA ARG A 117 -9.83 8.46 -5.71
C ARG A 117 -9.40 9.81 -6.28
N GLY A 118 -10.17 10.39 -7.19
CA GLY A 118 -9.88 11.72 -7.71
C GLY A 118 -9.33 11.76 -9.13
N SER A 119 -8.96 10.61 -9.72
CA SER A 119 -8.39 10.57 -11.07
C SER A 119 -9.40 10.98 -12.14
N ASP A 120 -8.89 11.59 -13.21
CA ASP A 120 -9.57 11.66 -14.49
C ASP A 120 -9.52 10.31 -15.22
N ILE A 121 -10.25 10.19 -16.33
CA ILE A 121 -10.24 9.00 -17.18
C ILE A 121 -9.34 9.25 -18.39
N PHE A 122 -8.35 8.37 -18.57
CA PHE A 122 -7.47 8.36 -19.74
C PHE A 122 -7.94 7.33 -20.76
N ALA A 123 -7.62 7.55 -22.04
CA ALA A 123 -8.10 6.74 -23.18
C ALA A 123 -7.93 5.22 -22.99
N ARG A 124 -6.82 4.79 -22.35
CA ARG A 124 -6.53 3.39 -22.09
C ARG A 124 -7.50 2.72 -21.12
N GLY A 125 -8.07 3.46 -20.16
CA GLY A 125 -9.02 2.93 -19.18
C GLY A 125 -10.46 2.81 -19.71
N VAL A 126 -10.74 3.35 -20.90
CA VAL A 126 -12.06 3.30 -21.52
C VAL A 126 -12.25 1.97 -22.24
N MET A 127 -13.29 1.22 -21.85
CA MET A 127 -13.67 -0.06 -22.46
C MET A 127 -14.71 0.16 -23.56
N CYS A 128 -15.77 0.90 -23.24
CA CYS A 128 -16.87 1.21 -24.15
C CYS A 128 -17.30 2.67 -23.99
N ILE A 129 -17.85 3.27 -25.04
CA ILE A 129 -18.46 4.60 -24.99
C ILE A 129 -19.63 4.67 -25.98
N THR A 130 -20.67 5.45 -25.68
CA THR A 130 -21.81 5.66 -26.59
C THR A 130 -21.34 5.99 -28.02
N ALA A 131 -21.98 5.36 -29.01
CA ALA A 131 -21.67 5.58 -30.42
C ALA A 131 -21.86 7.06 -30.82
N GLY A 132 -20.99 7.57 -31.67
CA GLY A 132 -21.06 8.97 -32.14
C GLY A 132 -20.72 10.03 -31.08
N CYS A 133 -20.26 9.66 -29.88
CA CYS A 133 -19.91 10.63 -28.85
C CYS A 133 -18.74 11.53 -29.31
N SER A 134 -19.00 12.84 -29.33
CA SER A 134 -18.03 13.90 -29.61
C SER A 134 -17.34 14.38 -28.34
N THR A 135 -16.44 15.36 -28.49
CA THR A 135 -15.83 16.10 -27.38
C THR A 135 -16.84 17.03 -26.70
N ASP A 136 -16.55 17.39 -25.45
CA ASP A 136 -17.34 18.29 -24.59
C ASP A 136 -18.78 17.84 -24.26
N VAL A 137 -19.05 16.54 -24.38
CA VAL A 137 -20.35 15.94 -24.06
C VAL A 137 -20.39 15.52 -22.59
N SER A 138 -21.47 15.86 -21.88
CA SER A 138 -21.72 15.34 -20.53
C SER A 138 -22.20 13.90 -20.59
N ILE A 139 -21.54 13.02 -19.85
CA ILE A 139 -21.77 11.57 -19.89
C ILE A 139 -21.86 10.95 -18.50
N ASN A 140 -22.56 9.82 -18.39
CA ASN A 140 -22.48 8.92 -17.25
C ASN A 140 -21.17 8.13 -17.28
N ILE A 141 -20.62 7.85 -16.11
CA ILE A 141 -19.43 7.02 -15.93
C ILE A 141 -19.84 5.74 -15.21
N LEU A 142 -19.63 4.63 -15.89
CA LEU A 142 -19.95 3.28 -15.43
C LEU A 142 -18.66 2.46 -15.30
N VAL A 143 -18.61 1.56 -14.33
CA VAL A 143 -17.51 0.60 -14.17
C VAL A 143 -17.98 -0.79 -14.57
N ASP A 144 -17.19 -1.48 -15.39
CA ASP A 144 -17.37 -2.92 -15.64
C ASP A 144 -16.85 -3.72 -14.44
N LEU A 145 -17.77 -4.34 -13.70
CA LEU A 145 -17.42 -5.17 -12.54
C LEU A 145 -16.98 -6.59 -12.93
N ASP A 146 -17.37 -7.07 -14.12
CA ASP A 146 -17.19 -8.47 -14.50
C ASP A 146 -16.04 -8.68 -15.51
N HIS A 147 -15.48 -7.59 -16.07
CA HIS A 147 -14.40 -7.61 -17.07
C HIS A 147 -14.72 -8.46 -18.31
N LYS A 148 -15.99 -8.48 -18.72
CA LYS A 148 -16.46 -9.34 -19.82
C LYS A 148 -16.38 -8.67 -21.18
N SER A 149 -16.16 -7.36 -21.25
CA SER A 149 -16.13 -6.63 -22.51
C SER A 149 -14.71 -6.35 -22.99
N LEU A 150 -14.50 -6.50 -24.29
CA LEU A 150 -13.26 -6.10 -24.96
C LEU A 150 -13.27 -4.59 -25.19
N ARG A 151 -12.09 -3.96 -25.13
CA ARG A 151 -11.94 -2.54 -25.47
C ARG A 151 -12.43 -2.28 -26.89
N GLY A 152 -13.31 -1.29 -27.06
CA GLY A 152 -13.90 -0.92 -28.34
C GLY A 152 -15.27 -1.53 -28.64
N SER A 153 -15.70 -2.51 -27.84
CA SER A 153 -17.04 -3.13 -27.98
C SER A 153 -18.15 -2.07 -27.98
N GLU A 154 -19.26 -2.36 -28.66
CA GLU A 154 -20.41 -1.48 -28.60
C GLU A 154 -21.07 -1.55 -27.23
N LEU A 155 -21.58 -0.40 -26.77
CA LEU A 155 -22.21 -0.30 -25.46
C LEU A 155 -23.41 -1.24 -25.31
N LYS A 156 -24.19 -1.42 -26.39
CA LYS A 156 -25.36 -2.31 -26.44
C LYS A 156 -25.01 -3.79 -26.26
N GLU A 157 -23.75 -4.17 -26.49
CA GLU A 157 -23.26 -5.55 -26.38
C GLU A 157 -22.72 -5.85 -24.98
N HIS A 158 -22.59 -4.83 -24.11
CA HIS A 158 -22.11 -5.02 -22.75
C HIS A 158 -23.14 -5.74 -21.88
N ARG A 159 -22.87 -7.02 -21.57
CA ARG A 159 -23.75 -7.89 -20.76
C ARG A 159 -23.34 -8.04 -19.29
N GLY A 160 -22.26 -7.38 -18.84
CA GLY A 160 -21.80 -7.44 -17.46
C GLY A 160 -22.56 -6.48 -16.53
N ARG A 161 -22.37 -6.66 -15.23
CA ARG A 161 -22.81 -5.72 -14.18
C ARG A 161 -22.06 -4.39 -14.34
N LYS A 162 -22.83 -3.30 -14.26
CA LYS A 162 -22.34 -1.93 -14.45
C LYS A 162 -22.61 -1.13 -13.19
N LEU A 163 -21.57 -0.57 -12.59
CA LEU A 163 -21.70 0.30 -11.42
C LEU A 163 -21.63 1.76 -11.86
N PHE A 164 -22.66 2.55 -11.55
CA PHE A 164 -22.61 4.00 -11.77
C PHE A 164 -21.76 4.68 -10.69
N ILE A 165 -20.71 5.39 -11.12
CA ILE A 165 -19.77 6.05 -10.19
C ILE A 165 -19.76 7.58 -10.33
N GLY A 166 -20.45 8.14 -11.32
CA GLY A 166 -20.57 9.58 -11.46
C GLY A 166 -20.83 10.04 -12.89
N VAL A 167 -20.61 11.33 -13.12
CA VAL A 167 -20.71 11.97 -14.44
C VAL A 167 -19.44 12.72 -14.75
N GLY A 168 -19.13 12.87 -16.03
CA GLY A 168 -18.00 13.66 -16.48
C GLY A 168 -18.25 14.26 -17.85
N ARG A 169 -17.20 14.82 -18.43
CA ARG A 169 -17.24 15.51 -19.71
C ARG A 169 -16.16 15.00 -20.63
N THR A 170 -16.52 14.64 -21.86
CA THR A 170 -15.56 14.07 -22.81
C THR A 170 -14.52 15.11 -23.26
N ARG A 171 -13.28 14.65 -23.40
CA ARG A 171 -12.14 15.42 -23.93
C ARG A 171 -11.60 14.85 -25.23
N MET A 172 -12.06 13.65 -25.58
CA MET A 172 -11.79 12.97 -26.84
C MET A 172 -13.10 12.42 -27.40
N SER A 173 -13.21 12.38 -28.72
CA SER A 173 -14.25 11.65 -29.44
C SER A 173 -14.06 10.14 -29.31
N ARG A 174 -15.11 9.36 -29.62
CA ARG A 174 -15.01 7.88 -29.64
C ARG A 174 -13.86 7.38 -30.51
N LEU A 175 -13.66 7.94 -31.71
CA LEU A 175 -12.61 7.48 -32.63
C LEU A 175 -11.20 7.73 -32.07
N GLU A 176 -10.99 8.87 -31.42
CA GLU A 176 -9.72 9.21 -30.78
C GLU A 176 -9.44 8.28 -29.59
N ILE A 177 -10.43 8.09 -28.70
CA ILE A 177 -10.30 7.23 -27.52
C ILE A 177 -9.89 5.80 -27.89
N LEU A 178 -10.49 5.25 -28.95
CA LEU A 178 -10.24 3.86 -29.35
C LEU A 178 -8.89 3.67 -30.06
N ARG A 179 -8.34 4.72 -30.68
CA ARG A 179 -7.04 4.68 -31.37
C ARG A 179 -5.87 5.09 -30.49
N ALA A 180 -6.13 5.83 -29.42
CA ALA A 180 -5.08 6.39 -28.58
C ALA A 180 -4.57 5.39 -27.52
N ASP A 181 -3.26 5.36 -27.30
CA ASP A 181 -2.63 4.65 -26.18
C ASP A 181 -2.53 5.51 -24.92
N ARG A 182 -2.66 6.83 -25.06
CA ARG A 182 -2.56 7.83 -23.99
C ARG A 182 -3.47 9.02 -24.29
N GLY A 183 -3.74 9.81 -23.24
CA GLY A 183 -4.45 11.09 -23.35
C GLY A 183 -5.73 11.12 -22.52
N LEU A 184 -6.12 12.34 -22.16
CA LEU A 184 -7.26 12.62 -21.29
C LEU A 184 -8.56 12.40 -22.07
N ALA A 185 -9.35 11.40 -21.69
CA ALA A 185 -10.58 11.03 -22.37
C ALA A 185 -11.82 11.66 -21.72
N VAL A 186 -11.85 11.75 -20.39
CA VAL A 186 -12.95 12.36 -19.62
C VAL A 186 -12.37 13.12 -18.43
N SER A 187 -12.82 14.36 -18.23
CA SER A 187 -12.50 15.19 -17.06
C SER A 187 -13.76 15.82 -16.45
N ASP A 188 -13.58 16.76 -15.51
CA ASP A 188 -14.66 17.48 -14.81
C ASP A 188 -15.60 16.50 -14.10
N ILE A 189 -15.00 15.46 -13.52
CA ILE A 189 -15.72 14.33 -12.99
C ILE A 189 -16.33 14.70 -11.64
N ARG A 190 -17.66 14.55 -11.55
CA ARG A 190 -18.42 14.60 -10.30
C ARG A 190 -18.79 13.17 -9.93
N ARG A 191 -18.48 12.79 -8.69
CA ARG A 191 -18.56 11.41 -8.20
C ARG A 191 -19.76 11.25 -7.29
N VAL A 192 -20.25 10.02 -7.21
CA VAL A 192 -21.32 9.62 -6.28
C VAL A 192 -20.85 9.54 -4.81
N CYS A 193 -19.54 9.43 -4.60
CA CYS A 193 -18.89 9.47 -3.29
C CYS A 193 -18.31 10.87 -3.01
N HIS A 194 -17.62 11.02 -1.88
CA HIS A 194 -16.84 12.23 -1.59
C HIS A 194 -15.88 12.54 -2.74
N ASN A 195 -15.78 13.81 -3.09
CA ASN A 195 -15.08 14.23 -4.28
C ASN A 195 -13.62 14.54 -3.92
N ALA A 196 -12.79 13.50 -3.93
CA ALA A 196 -11.34 13.63 -3.77
C ALA A 196 -10.75 14.46 -4.92
N PRO A 197 -9.82 15.40 -4.65
CA PRO A 197 -9.23 16.21 -5.70
C PRO A 197 -8.27 15.39 -6.59
N PRO A 198 -8.13 15.75 -7.88
CA PRO A 198 -7.04 15.24 -8.70
C PRO A 198 -5.71 15.85 -8.21
N LEU A 199 -4.77 14.99 -7.80
CA LEU A 199 -3.48 15.40 -7.24
C LEU A 199 -2.28 14.94 -8.09
N ASN A 200 -2.55 14.55 -9.33
CA ASN A 200 -1.55 14.09 -10.31
C ASN A 200 -0.61 15.21 -10.79
N SER A 201 -0.99 16.48 -10.61
CA SER A 201 -0.19 17.65 -11.00
C SER A 201 0.76 18.14 -9.90
N LEU A 202 0.72 17.53 -8.70
CA LEU A 202 1.64 17.88 -7.62
C LEU A 202 3.07 17.48 -7.97
N GLU A 203 4.02 18.34 -7.60
CA GLU A 203 5.44 18.10 -7.84
C GLU A 203 5.93 16.90 -7.02
N SER A 204 6.32 15.83 -7.71
CA SER A 204 6.79 14.57 -7.14
C SER A 204 8.06 14.69 -6.32
N LYS A 205 8.86 15.74 -6.54
CA LYS A 205 10.05 16.06 -5.72
C LYS A 205 9.69 16.57 -4.33
N VAL A 206 8.50 17.16 -4.17
CA VAL A 206 8.04 17.75 -2.92
C VAL A 206 7.03 16.84 -2.22
N PHE A 207 6.16 16.20 -2.99
CA PHE A 207 5.02 15.44 -2.48
C PHE A 207 5.00 14.01 -2.97
N TYR A 208 4.59 13.10 -2.08
CA TYR A 208 4.34 11.71 -2.41
C TYR A 208 2.98 11.29 -1.88
N LEU A 209 2.10 10.81 -2.77
CA LEU A 209 0.79 10.31 -2.39
C LEU A 209 0.93 8.95 -1.69
N GLN A 210 0.64 8.92 -0.39
CA GLN A 210 0.81 7.73 0.44
C GLN A 210 -0.32 7.65 1.45
N GLN A 211 -0.98 6.50 1.53
CA GLN A 211 -2.04 6.28 2.52
C GLN A 211 -1.47 6.40 3.93
N PHE A 212 -2.24 6.98 4.86
CA PHE A 212 -1.76 7.27 6.21
C PHE A 212 -1.14 6.06 6.93
N PRO A 213 -1.79 4.86 6.97
CA PRO A 213 -1.17 3.70 7.62
C PRO A 213 0.17 3.30 7.00
N SER A 214 0.34 3.49 5.69
CA SER A 214 1.62 3.21 5.01
C SER A 214 2.70 4.26 5.29
N ALA A 215 2.32 5.53 5.53
CA ALA A 215 3.27 6.57 5.95
C ALA A 215 3.66 6.40 7.42
N LEU A 216 2.74 5.96 8.26
CA LEU A 216 2.99 5.64 9.66
C LEU A 216 4.10 4.60 9.84
N VAL A 217 4.19 3.60 8.95
CA VAL A 217 5.18 2.52 9.05
C VAL A 217 6.62 3.05 9.11
N ALA A 218 6.97 4.08 8.35
CA ALA A 218 8.33 4.64 8.41
C ALA A 218 8.63 5.29 9.77
N HIS A 219 7.62 5.91 10.40
CA HIS A 219 7.73 6.44 11.76
C HIS A 219 7.81 5.32 12.81
N VAL A 220 7.13 4.18 12.60
CA VAL A 220 7.23 2.99 13.47
C VAL A 220 8.60 2.30 13.36
N VAL A 221 9.20 2.30 12.16
CA VAL A 221 10.60 1.87 11.97
C VAL A 221 11.53 2.75 12.81
N HIS A 222 11.22 4.05 12.95
CA HIS A 222 11.97 5.02 13.74
C HIS A 222 13.47 5.00 13.37
N PRO A 223 13.84 5.27 12.10
CA PRO A 223 15.22 5.16 11.64
C PRO A 223 16.13 6.20 12.33
N GLU A 224 17.32 5.78 12.72
CA GLU A 224 18.33 6.63 13.36
C GLU A 224 19.52 6.88 12.43
N ASN A 225 20.23 7.98 12.69
CA ASN A 225 21.36 8.38 11.85
C ASN A 225 22.52 7.39 11.97
N GLY A 226 23.01 6.90 10.83
CA GLY A 226 24.13 5.96 10.73
C GLY A 226 23.72 4.49 10.66
N GLU A 227 22.44 4.17 10.82
CA GLU A 227 21.94 2.80 10.74
C GLU A 227 21.92 2.23 9.31
N TYR A 228 21.99 0.90 9.25
CA TYR A 228 21.84 0.10 8.05
C TYR A 228 20.44 -0.52 8.05
N ILE A 229 19.63 -0.12 7.08
CA ILE A 229 18.22 -0.51 7.00
C ILE A 229 17.97 -1.34 5.74
N LEU A 230 17.24 -2.44 5.88
CA LEU A 230 16.80 -3.26 4.75
C LEU A 230 15.28 -3.13 4.57
N ASP A 231 14.85 -2.69 3.39
CA ASP A 231 13.48 -2.82 2.91
C ASP A 231 13.42 -4.02 1.96
N MET A 232 12.79 -5.11 2.43
CA MET A 232 12.79 -6.39 1.70
C MET A 232 11.80 -6.44 0.55
N CYS A 233 10.82 -5.53 0.47
CA CYS A 233 9.77 -5.54 -0.56
C CYS A 233 9.45 -4.10 -0.97
N ALA A 234 10.48 -3.41 -1.45
CA ALA A 234 10.54 -1.97 -1.44
C ALA A 234 9.65 -1.28 -2.48
N ALA A 235 9.46 -1.88 -3.65
CA ALA A 235 8.92 -1.13 -4.78
C ALA A 235 7.38 -0.99 -4.69
N PRO A 236 6.83 0.22 -4.91
CA PRO A 236 7.40 1.32 -5.70
C PRO A 236 8.27 2.35 -4.94
N GLY A 237 8.56 2.15 -3.65
CA GLY A 237 9.53 2.96 -2.92
C GLY A 237 8.95 3.98 -1.94
N GLY A 238 7.64 4.00 -1.72
CA GLY A 238 7.01 4.98 -0.83
C GLY A 238 7.54 4.91 0.61
N LYS A 239 7.63 3.71 1.19
CA LYS A 239 8.17 3.51 2.54
C LYS A 239 9.69 3.66 2.58
N THR A 240 10.39 3.14 1.57
CA THR A 240 11.86 3.27 1.43
C THR A 240 12.30 4.73 1.41
N THR A 241 11.69 5.55 0.55
CA THR A 241 12.02 6.98 0.43
C THR A 241 11.54 7.78 1.63
N HIS A 242 10.50 7.32 2.32
CA HIS A 242 10.08 7.90 3.60
C HIS A 242 11.09 7.64 4.71
N ILE A 243 11.60 6.41 4.85
CA ILE A 243 12.69 6.10 5.80
C ILE A 243 13.89 7.01 5.52
N ALA A 244 14.29 7.16 4.25
CA ALA A 244 15.37 8.08 3.85
C ALA A 244 15.09 9.56 4.14
N ASN A 245 13.82 9.95 4.22
CA ASN A 245 13.39 11.29 4.58
C ASN A 245 13.51 11.56 6.10
N LEU A 246 13.43 10.52 6.92
CA LEU A 246 13.49 10.61 8.38
C LEU A 246 14.92 10.52 8.94
N MET A 247 15.90 10.12 8.12
CA MET A 247 17.32 10.03 8.51
C MET A 247 18.20 10.89 7.60
N THR A 248 19.17 11.61 8.18
CA THR A 248 20.13 12.44 7.43
C THR A 248 21.41 11.70 7.09
N LYS A 249 21.77 10.66 7.86
CA LYS A 249 22.94 9.80 7.63
C LYS A 249 22.57 8.34 7.78
N GLY A 250 23.26 7.43 7.09
CA GLY A 250 23.03 5.98 7.13
C GLY A 250 22.67 5.46 5.74
N PHE A 251 22.31 4.17 5.65
CA PHE A 251 22.19 3.49 4.35
C PHE A 251 21.00 2.55 4.30
N ILE A 252 20.28 2.59 3.17
CA ILE A 252 19.07 1.81 2.94
C ILE A 252 19.30 0.89 1.74
N VAL A 253 19.16 -0.41 1.96
CA VAL A 253 19.07 -1.40 0.89
C VAL A 253 17.60 -1.65 0.60
N ALA A 254 17.21 -1.45 -0.65
CA ALA A 254 15.83 -1.59 -1.10
C ALA A 254 15.74 -2.73 -2.14
N VAL A 255 15.07 -3.83 -1.78
CA VAL A 255 15.02 -5.04 -2.60
C VAL A 255 13.60 -5.26 -3.14
N ASP A 256 13.48 -5.61 -4.41
CA ASP A 256 12.22 -6.12 -4.96
C ASP A 256 12.49 -7.19 -6.04
N ARG A 257 11.57 -8.15 -6.15
CA ARG A 257 11.67 -9.26 -7.11
C ARG A 257 11.35 -8.85 -8.54
N SER A 258 10.58 -7.78 -8.75
CA SER A 258 10.20 -7.34 -10.09
C SER A 258 11.21 -6.35 -10.66
N ARG A 259 11.90 -6.74 -11.73
CA ARG A 259 12.82 -5.86 -12.45
C ARG A 259 12.19 -4.52 -12.84
N GLN A 260 10.98 -4.54 -13.40
CA GLN A 260 10.27 -3.34 -13.80
C GLN A 260 9.98 -2.41 -12.61
N LYS A 261 9.59 -2.98 -11.46
CA LYS A 261 9.34 -2.18 -10.25
C LYS A 261 10.63 -1.63 -9.65
N VAL A 262 11.73 -2.37 -9.68
CA VAL A 262 13.06 -1.88 -9.26
C VAL A 262 13.54 -0.75 -10.15
N GLU A 263 13.30 -0.82 -11.46
CA GLU A 263 13.62 0.28 -12.39
C GLU A 263 12.77 1.53 -12.12
N ALA A 264 11.50 1.36 -11.71
CA ALA A 264 10.67 2.49 -11.24
C ALA A 264 11.20 3.08 -9.92
N LEU A 265 11.57 2.23 -8.96
CA LEU A 265 12.20 2.64 -7.70
C LEU A 265 13.51 3.41 -7.95
N ARG A 266 14.38 2.93 -8.84
CA ARG A 266 15.63 3.63 -9.19
C ARG A 266 15.38 5.02 -9.76
N ARG A 267 14.39 5.16 -10.65
CA ARG A 267 14.00 6.46 -11.19
C ARG A 267 13.48 7.40 -10.10
N LEU A 268 12.66 6.90 -9.17
CA LEU A 268 12.20 7.68 -8.02
C LEU A 268 13.36 8.11 -7.12
N VAL A 269 14.30 7.21 -6.82
CA VAL A 269 15.49 7.52 -6.01
C VAL A 269 16.33 8.61 -6.70
N GLN A 270 16.52 8.52 -8.02
CA GLN A 270 17.24 9.53 -8.81
C GLN A 270 16.53 10.87 -8.84
N GLU A 271 15.21 10.86 -9.06
CA GLU A 271 14.39 12.06 -9.09
C GLU A 271 14.46 12.85 -7.77
N LEU A 272 14.59 12.12 -6.66
CA LEU A 272 14.68 12.65 -5.31
C LEU A 272 16.11 12.91 -4.83
N ALA A 273 17.14 12.66 -5.66
CA ALA A 273 18.55 12.79 -5.31
C ALA A 273 18.92 12.01 -4.03
N LEU A 274 18.54 10.72 -3.96
CA LEU A 274 18.77 9.83 -2.81
C LEU A 274 19.73 8.67 -3.13
N GLU A 275 20.45 8.72 -4.25
CA GLU A 275 21.35 7.65 -4.71
C GLU A 275 22.54 7.42 -3.78
N ASP A 276 22.92 8.43 -2.99
CA ASP A 276 23.98 8.37 -2.00
C ASP A 276 23.62 7.52 -0.77
N ARG A 277 22.32 7.26 -0.56
CA ARG A 277 21.80 6.59 0.64
C ARG A 277 20.89 5.40 0.36
N ILE A 278 20.39 5.25 -0.87
CA ILE A 278 19.49 4.15 -1.24
C ILE A 278 20.08 3.29 -2.36
N LEU A 279 20.30 2.01 -2.05
CA LEU A 279 20.69 0.99 -3.02
C LEU A 279 19.51 0.09 -3.41
N ALA A 280 18.99 0.30 -4.62
CA ALA A 280 17.90 -0.52 -5.18
C ALA A 280 18.42 -1.78 -5.92
N ILE A 281 18.06 -2.96 -5.41
CA ILE A 281 18.51 -4.29 -5.87
C ILE A 281 17.32 -5.10 -6.42
N HIS A 282 17.53 -5.72 -7.59
CA HIS A 282 16.59 -6.69 -8.17
C HIS A 282 16.98 -8.10 -7.73
N LYS A 283 16.24 -8.66 -6.77
CA LYS A 283 16.49 -10.00 -6.22
C LYS A 283 15.26 -10.56 -5.52
N ASP A 284 15.19 -11.88 -5.39
CA ASP A 284 14.21 -12.52 -4.51
C ASP A 284 14.64 -12.37 -3.05
N SER A 285 13.83 -11.68 -2.26
CA SER A 285 14.12 -11.38 -0.87
C SER A 285 14.14 -12.61 0.04
N THR A 286 13.57 -13.74 -0.40
CA THR A 286 13.69 -15.03 0.29
C THR A 286 15.10 -15.64 0.18
N GLN A 287 15.94 -15.11 -0.71
CA GLN A 287 17.30 -15.60 -1.01
C GLN A 287 18.38 -14.54 -0.73
N LEU A 288 18.13 -13.65 0.24
CA LEU A 288 19.10 -12.62 0.61
C LEU A 288 20.15 -13.13 1.59
N LEU A 289 19.93 -14.22 2.30
CA LEU A 289 20.90 -14.73 3.26
C LEU A 289 22.04 -15.51 2.58
N ARG A 290 23.29 -15.18 2.91
CA ARG A 290 24.49 -15.97 2.54
C ARG A 290 24.86 -16.96 3.64
N SER A 291 25.45 -18.09 3.23
CA SER A 291 25.92 -19.15 4.15
C SER A 291 26.98 -18.63 5.14
N LYS A 292 26.91 -19.13 6.39
CA LYS A 292 27.88 -18.86 7.46
C LYS A 292 29.32 -19.29 7.10
N ALA A 293 29.50 -20.29 6.24
CA ALA A 293 30.82 -20.76 5.81
C ALA A 293 31.69 -19.68 5.11
N LEU A 294 31.10 -18.54 4.75
CA LEU A 294 31.78 -17.39 4.14
C LEU A 294 32.06 -16.24 5.13
N GLN A 295 31.80 -16.40 6.43
CA GLN A 295 31.96 -15.37 7.49
C GLN A 295 33.40 -14.87 7.67
N ASN A 296 34.41 -15.62 7.25
CA ASN A 296 35.82 -15.18 7.29
C ASN A 296 36.12 -13.99 6.36
N ARG A 297 35.13 -13.51 5.59
CA ARG A 297 35.27 -12.31 4.77
C ARG A 297 34.69 -11.11 5.53
N PRO A 298 35.43 -9.99 5.62
CA PRO A 298 34.92 -8.77 6.23
C PRO A 298 33.60 -8.34 5.57
N ARG A 299 32.69 -7.78 6.37
CA ARG A 299 31.43 -7.22 5.86
C ARG A 299 31.78 -6.12 4.85
N PRO A 300 31.18 -6.11 3.65
CA PRO A 300 31.43 -5.04 2.69
C PRO A 300 31.00 -3.70 3.28
N THR A 301 31.81 -2.66 3.09
CA THR A 301 31.44 -1.29 3.46
C THR A 301 30.30 -0.79 2.57
N ILE A 302 29.72 0.37 2.90
CA ILE A 302 28.67 0.98 2.08
C ILE A 302 29.17 1.23 0.66
N GLU A 303 30.39 1.75 0.52
CA GLU A 303 31.04 2.02 -0.76
C GLU A 303 31.18 0.72 -1.56
N ALA A 304 31.65 -0.35 -0.91
CA ALA A 304 31.73 -1.66 -1.53
C ALA A 304 30.35 -2.20 -1.94
N LEU A 305 29.29 -2.00 -1.15
CA LEU A 305 27.92 -2.39 -1.52
C LEU A 305 27.40 -1.61 -2.73
N MET A 306 27.74 -0.32 -2.85
CA MET A 306 27.35 0.53 -3.97
C MET A 306 28.10 0.19 -5.26
N GLU A 307 29.34 -0.28 -5.15
CA GLU A 307 30.19 -0.71 -6.26
C GLU A 307 29.93 -2.15 -6.71
N ILE A 308 29.18 -2.95 -5.94
CA ILE A 308 28.84 -4.32 -6.34
C ILE A 308 28.14 -4.32 -7.69
N ASP A 309 28.67 -5.11 -8.62
CA ASP A 309 27.93 -5.54 -9.80
C ASP A 309 26.63 -6.20 -9.33
N LYS A 310 25.52 -5.47 -9.53
CA LYS A 310 24.18 -5.87 -9.08
C LYS A 310 23.78 -7.23 -9.67
N ASN A 311 24.39 -7.67 -10.77
CA ASN A 311 24.17 -8.97 -11.39
C ASN A 311 24.93 -10.11 -10.68
N GLN A 312 25.97 -9.81 -9.92
CA GLN A 312 26.77 -10.78 -9.16
C GLN A 312 26.45 -10.77 -7.65
N PHE A 313 25.48 -9.96 -7.22
CA PHE A 313 25.10 -9.85 -5.82
C PHE A 313 24.53 -11.17 -5.27
N ARG A 314 25.29 -11.81 -4.37
CA ARG A 314 24.94 -13.12 -3.79
C ARG A 314 24.08 -13.07 -2.53
N GLY A 315 23.87 -11.89 -1.94
CA GLY A 315 23.14 -11.72 -0.67
C GLY A 315 23.99 -11.03 0.41
N PHE A 316 23.47 -11.01 1.62
CA PHE A 316 24.05 -10.43 2.83
C PHE A 316 24.42 -11.51 3.84
N TYR A 317 25.41 -11.23 4.68
CA TYR A 317 25.74 -12.10 5.81
C TYR A 317 24.66 -12.00 6.90
N PRO A 318 24.52 -13.02 7.75
CA PRO A 318 23.65 -12.93 8.93
C PRO A 318 23.95 -11.68 9.76
N GLU A 319 22.91 -11.13 10.39
CA GLU A 319 23.02 -10.04 11.36
C GLU A 319 23.74 -8.79 10.82
N SER A 320 23.39 -8.39 9.59
CA SER A 320 24.02 -7.26 8.89
C SER A 320 23.24 -5.96 9.00
N PHE A 321 21.96 -5.99 9.38
CA PHE A 321 21.10 -4.80 9.41
C PHE A 321 20.64 -4.44 10.82
N ASP A 322 20.66 -3.15 11.14
CA ASP A 322 20.16 -2.61 12.41
C ASP A 322 18.63 -2.64 12.44
N LYS A 323 18.00 -2.32 11.29
CA LYS A 323 16.54 -2.35 11.13
C LYS A 323 16.14 -3.01 9.83
N ILE A 324 15.01 -3.71 9.85
CA ILE A 324 14.41 -4.33 8.67
C ILE A 324 12.94 -3.93 8.59
N LEU A 325 12.54 -3.42 7.43
CA LEU A 325 11.15 -3.29 7.03
C LEU A 325 10.76 -4.48 6.16
N LEU A 326 9.75 -5.22 6.61
CA LEU A 326 9.10 -6.28 5.86
C LEU A 326 7.65 -5.86 5.57
N ASP A 327 7.45 -5.24 4.41
CA ASP A 327 6.13 -4.91 3.84
C ASP A 327 5.79 -5.88 2.69
N PRO A 328 5.50 -7.16 2.99
CA PRO A 328 5.48 -8.21 1.97
C PRO A 328 4.29 -8.07 1.02
N PRO A 329 4.37 -8.70 -0.17
CA PRO A 329 3.19 -8.98 -0.96
C PRO A 329 2.12 -9.67 -0.10
N CYS A 330 0.90 -9.14 -0.14
CA CYS A 330 -0.23 -9.67 0.61
C CYS A 330 -1.45 -9.78 -0.29
N SER A 331 -2.52 -10.34 0.26
CA SER A 331 -3.80 -10.44 -0.46
C SER A 331 -4.42 -9.09 -0.80
N ALA A 332 -4.04 -8.02 -0.10
CA ALA A 332 -4.49 -6.65 -0.32
C ALA A 332 -6.03 -6.47 -0.20
N LEU A 333 -6.64 -7.22 0.73
CA LEU A 333 -8.08 -7.16 1.02
C LEU A 333 -8.52 -5.82 1.63
N GLY A 334 -7.59 -5.05 2.20
CA GLY A 334 -7.88 -3.78 2.89
C GLY A 334 -7.84 -2.55 1.99
N LEU A 335 -7.46 -2.67 0.72
CA LEU A 335 -7.35 -1.51 -0.17
C LEU A 335 -8.71 -0.82 -0.38
N ARG A 336 -8.68 0.51 -0.49
CA ARG A 336 -9.86 1.35 -0.71
C ARG A 336 -9.63 2.38 -1.82
N PRO A 337 -10.66 2.67 -2.65
CA PRO A 337 -11.89 1.91 -2.80
C PRO A 337 -11.60 0.55 -3.44
N ARG A 338 -12.49 -0.41 -3.21
CA ARG A 338 -12.43 -1.74 -3.80
C ARG A 338 -13.78 -2.07 -4.42
N LEU A 339 -13.78 -2.49 -5.67
CA LEU A 339 -15.01 -2.85 -6.37
C LEU A 339 -15.12 -4.37 -6.63
N LEU A 340 -14.05 -5.11 -6.46
CA LEU A 340 -14.07 -6.59 -6.56
C LEU A 340 -12.86 -7.20 -5.86
N HIS A 341 -13.06 -8.37 -5.24
CA HIS A 341 -11.95 -9.22 -4.81
C HIS A 341 -12.10 -10.65 -5.34
N PRO A 342 -11.32 -11.08 -6.35
CA PRO A 342 -11.54 -12.36 -7.02
C PRO A 342 -10.78 -13.55 -6.42
N ARG A 343 -9.97 -13.36 -5.36
CA ARG A 343 -9.08 -14.44 -4.87
C ARG A 343 -9.80 -15.32 -3.85
N ASN A 344 -9.65 -16.63 -3.99
CA ASN A 344 -10.14 -17.65 -3.06
C ASN A 344 -9.12 -17.95 -1.94
N THR A 345 -9.52 -18.73 -0.94
CA THR A 345 -8.67 -19.10 0.20
C THR A 345 -7.35 -19.74 -0.20
N LYS A 346 -7.35 -20.65 -1.19
CA LYS A 346 -6.12 -21.29 -1.71
C LYS A 346 -5.09 -20.26 -2.18
N ALA A 347 -5.53 -19.21 -2.88
CA ALA A 347 -4.66 -18.11 -3.30
C ALA A 347 -4.20 -17.25 -2.11
N LEU A 348 -5.04 -17.06 -1.09
CA LEU A 348 -4.67 -16.33 0.14
C LEU A 348 -3.56 -17.05 0.91
N THR A 349 -3.65 -18.38 1.04
CA THR A 349 -2.65 -19.21 1.73
C THR A 349 -1.24 -19.10 1.12
N GLN A 350 -1.14 -18.89 -0.21
CA GLN A 350 0.16 -18.67 -0.86
C GLN A 350 0.89 -17.43 -0.34
N PHE A 351 0.15 -16.36 0.00
CA PHE A 351 0.75 -15.16 0.61
C PHE A 351 1.31 -15.47 1.99
N VAL A 352 0.59 -16.24 2.81
CA VAL A 352 1.05 -16.66 4.14
C VAL A 352 2.37 -17.43 4.05
N HIS A 353 2.48 -18.40 3.12
CA HIS A 353 3.72 -19.14 2.91
C HIS A 353 4.88 -18.26 2.46
N LEU A 354 4.65 -17.37 1.49
CA LEU A 354 5.66 -16.42 1.04
C LEU A 354 6.12 -15.50 2.17
N GLN A 355 5.18 -14.96 2.95
CA GLN A 355 5.45 -14.09 4.09
C GLN A 355 6.29 -14.80 5.15
N ARG A 356 6.03 -16.08 5.44
CA ARG A 356 6.86 -16.89 6.36
C ARG A 356 8.29 -17.07 5.85
N ASN A 357 8.47 -17.29 4.54
CA ASN A 357 9.80 -17.41 3.94
C ASN A 357 10.58 -16.08 3.98
N LEU A 358 9.91 -14.96 3.72
CA LEU A 358 10.50 -13.63 3.86
C LEU A 358 10.86 -13.33 5.32
N MET A 359 9.98 -13.65 6.25
CA MET A 359 10.20 -13.52 7.69
C MET A 359 11.40 -14.33 8.17
N TRP A 360 11.54 -15.57 7.70
CA TRP A 360 12.69 -16.43 8.00
C TRP A 360 14.02 -15.78 7.60
N CYS A 361 14.05 -15.12 6.45
CA CYS A 361 15.24 -14.41 5.97
C CYS A 361 15.46 -13.10 6.75
N ALA A 362 14.40 -12.34 7.03
CA ALA A 362 14.45 -11.09 7.80
C ALA A 362 15.09 -11.32 9.18
N VAL A 363 14.58 -12.29 9.94
CA VAL A 363 15.05 -12.60 11.30
C VAL A 363 16.55 -12.93 11.33
N ARG A 364 17.07 -13.58 10.29
CA ARG A 364 18.49 -13.97 10.19
C ARG A 364 19.41 -12.83 9.76
N LEU A 365 18.89 -11.87 9.00
CA LEU A 365 19.64 -10.69 8.57
C LEU A 365 19.65 -9.58 9.63
N LEU A 366 18.76 -9.66 10.61
CA LEU A 366 18.63 -8.67 11.69
C LEU A 366 19.71 -8.85 12.75
N LYS A 367 20.39 -7.77 13.13
CA LYS A 367 21.34 -7.73 14.26
C LYS A 367 20.65 -8.00 15.60
N PRO A 368 21.40 -8.46 16.62
CA PRO A 368 20.94 -8.42 18.01
C PRO A 368 20.53 -6.99 18.39
N ASN A 369 19.48 -6.86 19.20
CA ASN A 369 18.81 -5.61 19.55
C ASN A 369 18.20 -4.83 18.36
N GLY A 370 18.32 -5.34 17.14
CA GLY A 370 17.75 -4.75 15.95
C GLY A 370 16.22 -4.80 15.92
N ILE A 371 15.63 -3.95 15.08
CA ILE A 371 14.18 -3.80 14.92
C ILE A 371 13.70 -4.44 13.62
N LEU A 372 12.63 -5.22 13.69
CA LEU A 372 11.86 -5.66 12.52
C LEU A 372 10.46 -5.06 12.57
N VAL A 373 10.08 -4.33 11.52
CA VAL A 373 8.69 -3.89 11.32
C VAL A 373 8.06 -4.72 10.22
N TYR A 374 6.95 -5.36 10.56
CA TYR A 374 6.11 -6.13 9.65
C TYR A 374 4.82 -5.35 9.36
N SER A 375 4.47 -5.14 8.09
CA SER A 375 3.22 -4.46 7.74
C SER A 375 2.53 -5.04 6.52
N THR A 376 1.19 -5.02 6.51
CA THR A 376 0.40 -5.47 5.36
C THR A 376 -0.78 -4.52 5.10
N CYS A 377 -1.27 -4.48 3.86
CA CYS A 377 -2.52 -3.79 3.50
C CYS A 377 -3.70 -4.76 3.34
N THR A 378 -3.73 -5.81 4.18
CA THR A 378 -4.79 -6.81 4.20
C THR A 378 -5.51 -6.88 5.54
N LEU A 379 -6.73 -7.41 5.47
CA LEU A 379 -7.59 -7.66 6.62
C LEU A 379 -7.44 -9.10 7.14
N HIS A 380 -6.84 -10.01 6.35
CA HIS A 380 -6.81 -11.44 6.64
C HIS A 380 -6.00 -11.79 7.90
N PRO A 381 -6.59 -12.42 8.93
CA PRO A 381 -5.89 -12.75 10.16
C PRO A 381 -4.65 -13.65 9.97
N GLN A 382 -4.70 -14.59 9.02
CA GLN A 382 -3.57 -15.49 8.77
C GLN A 382 -2.31 -14.79 8.27
N GLU A 383 -2.46 -13.62 7.64
CA GLU A 383 -1.36 -12.78 7.18
C GLU A 383 -0.93 -11.76 8.25
N ASN A 384 -1.68 -11.64 9.35
CA ASN A 384 -1.54 -10.59 10.36
C ASN A 384 -1.31 -11.20 11.75
N GLU A 385 -2.33 -11.31 12.59
CA GLU A 385 -2.22 -11.80 13.97
C GLU A 385 -1.60 -13.19 14.05
N ASN A 386 -2.01 -14.14 13.20
CA ASN A 386 -1.40 -15.47 13.18
C ASN A 386 0.05 -15.45 12.69
N MET A 387 0.44 -14.47 11.85
CA MET A 387 1.84 -14.29 11.46
C MET A 387 2.67 -13.85 12.67
N VAL A 388 2.15 -12.93 13.48
CA VAL A 388 2.80 -12.51 14.73
C VAL A 388 2.91 -13.68 15.70
N ALA A 389 1.83 -14.43 15.93
CA ALA A 389 1.84 -15.62 16.78
C ALA A 389 2.86 -16.67 16.29
N TYR A 390 2.91 -16.91 14.97
CA TYR A 390 3.90 -17.77 14.35
C TYR A 390 5.34 -17.30 14.61
N VAL A 391 5.62 -16.00 14.48
CA VAL A 391 6.95 -15.44 14.74
C VAL A 391 7.36 -15.66 16.18
N LEU A 392 6.49 -15.32 17.14
CA LEU A 392 6.79 -15.45 18.57
C LEU A 392 7.00 -16.92 18.99
N LYS A 393 6.25 -17.84 18.39
CA LYS A 393 6.40 -19.29 18.62
C LYS A 393 7.67 -19.85 17.97
N THR A 394 7.98 -19.43 16.75
CA THR A 394 9.08 -20.01 15.94
C THR A 394 10.44 -19.40 16.31
N TYR A 395 10.46 -18.15 16.76
CA TYR A 395 11.65 -17.39 17.10
C TYR A 395 11.50 -16.81 18.51
N PRO A 396 11.74 -17.60 19.58
CA PRO A 396 11.52 -17.16 20.97
C PRO A 396 12.33 -15.91 21.39
N PHE A 397 13.42 -15.62 20.68
CA PHE A 397 14.24 -14.43 20.85
C PHE A 397 13.70 -13.18 20.13
N MET A 398 12.62 -13.30 19.35
CA MET A 398 11.91 -12.16 18.79
C MET A 398 10.83 -11.73 19.79
N LYS A 399 10.93 -10.50 20.29
CA LYS A 399 9.97 -9.92 21.23
C LYS A 399 9.10 -8.91 20.51
N LEU A 400 7.78 -9.07 20.61
CA LEU A 400 6.84 -8.05 20.16
C LEU A 400 6.94 -6.84 21.11
N ILE A 401 6.98 -5.64 20.56
CA ILE A 401 7.15 -4.39 21.31
C ILE A 401 6.17 -3.33 20.82
N GLN A 402 5.99 -2.28 21.62
CA GLN A 402 5.14 -1.15 21.24
C GLN A 402 5.67 -0.50 19.94
N PRO A 403 4.79 -0.07 19.02
CA PRO A 403 5.20 0.61 17.79
C PRO A 403 6.02 1.88 18.08
N PHE A 404 5.59 2.67 19.06
CA PHE A 404 6.23 3.90 19.53
C PHE A 404 6.73 3.72 20.96
N GLU A 405 7.99 3.34 21.10
CA GLU A 405 8.54 2.97 22.41
C GLU A 405 8.78 4.17 23.33
N ASN A 406 8.96 5.36 22.74
CA ASN A 406 9.21 6.60 23.48
C ASN A 406 7.91 7.33 23.86
N ASP A 407 6.75 6.84 23.42
CA ASP A 407 5.44 7.44 23.70
C ASP A 407 4.36 6.34 23.69
N SER A 408 4.04 5.82 24.87
CA SER A 408 3.05 4.75 25.04
C SER A 408 1.61 5.18 24.75
N GLU A 409 1.33 6.49 24.77
CA GLU A 409 0.01 7.03 24.45
C GLU A 409 -0.19 7.21 22.94
N MET A 410 0.91 7.26 22.18
CA MET A 410 0.87 7.37 20.72
C MET A 410 0.42 6.05 20.09
N ARG A 411 -0.88 5.92 19.86
CA ARG A 411 -1.49 4.77 19.18
C ARG A 411 -2.36 5.19 18.01
N PHE A 412 -2.24 4.48 16.90
CA PHE A 412 -3.10 4.65 15.73
C PHE A 412 -3.79 3.34 15.34
N GLY A 413 -5.03 3.45 14.87
CA GLY A 413 -5.87 2.29 14.60
C GLY A 413 -6.28 1.55 15.87
N SER A 414 -6.88 0.40 15.67
CA SER A 414 -7.37 -0.51 16.70
C SER A 414 -6.31 -1.52 17.16
N MET A 415 -6.63 -2.24 18.24
CA MET A 415 -5.92 -3.46 18.65
C MET A 415 -6.05 -4.57 17.60
N GLY A 416 -5.22 -5.60 17.73
CA GLY A 416 -5.37 -6.84 16.94
C GLY A 416 -6.70 -7.56 17.18
N LEU A 417 -7.02 -8.51 16.30
CA LEU A 417 -8.21 -9.34 16.44
C LEU A 417 -8.04 -10.40 17.54
N LYS A 418 -9.08 -10.58 18.36
CA LYS A 418 -9.16 -11.65 19.37
C LYS A 418 -9.38 -13.02 18.72
N GLY A 419 -8.93 -14.07 19.40
CA GLY A 419 -9.13 -15.45 18.96
C GLY A 419 -8.30 -15.87 17.74
N GLN A 420 -7.26 -15.10 17.39
CA GLN A 420 -6.40 -15.35 16.22
C GLN A 420 -5.00 -15.84 16.64
N GLU A 421 -4.93 -16.75 17.62
CA GLU A 421 -3.71 -17.37 18.19
C GLU A 421 -2.74 -16.41 18.91
N LEU A 422 -2.85 -15.10 18.73
CA LEU A 422 -2.10 -14.09 19.46
C LEU A 422 -2.75 -13.85 20.83
N CYS A 423 -1.94 -13.82 21.90
CA CYS A 423 -2.44 -13.55 23.26
C CYS A 423 -2.91 -12.10 23.42
N ASP A 424 -3.63 -11.82 24.50
CA ASP A 424 -4.22 -10.49 24.76
C ASP A 424 -3.15 -9.38 24.88
N GLU A 425 -2.00 -9.68 25.49
CA GLU A 425 -0.87 -8.75 25.54
C GLU A 425 -0.35 -8.46 24.14
N GLY A 426 -0.22 -9.49 23.29
CA GLY A 426 0.24 -9.34 21.92
C GLY A 426 -0.74 -8.54 21.05
N ILE A 427 -2.04 -8.78 21.22
CA ILE A 427 -3.11 -8.04 20.57
C ILE A 427 -3.05 -6.54 20.91
N ALA A 428 -2.64 -6.19 22.13
CA ALA A 428 -2.48 -4.81 22.56
C ALA A 428 -1.28 -4.10 21.89
N LEU A 429 -0.25 -4.83 21.47
CA LEU A 429 1.00 -4.28 20.92
C LEU A 429 1.00 -4.09 19.39
N VAL A 430 0.03 -4.69 18.69
CA VAL A 430 -0.11 -4.51 17.23
C VAL A 430 -1.06 -3.35 16.91
N GLN A 431 -0.91 -2.79 15.70
CA GLN A 431 -1.81 -1.77 15.17
C GLN A 431 -2.57 -2.32 13.96
N ARG A 432 -3.89 -2.30 14.04
CA ARG A 432 -4.79 -2.69 12.94
C ARG A 432 -5.67 -1.53 12.56
N PHE A 433 -5.68 -1.17 11.28
CA PHE A 433 -6.59 -0.16 10.75
C PHE A 433 -7.81 -0.84 10.18
N ASP A 434 -8.97 -0.45 10.71
CA ASP A 434 -10.28 -0.91 10.32
C ASP A 434 -10.95 0.15 9.43
N PRO A 435 -11.22 -0.18 8.15
CA PRO A 435 -11.91 0.70 7.21
C PRO A 435 -13.20 1.36 7.74
N SER A 436 -13.96 0.64 8.56
CA SER A 436 -15.27 1.07 9.07
C SER A 436 -15.19 2.02 10.26
N VAL A 437 -14.02 2.16 10.89
CA VAL A 437 -13.82 2.98 12.09
C VAL A 437 -12.82 4.08 11.83
N ASP A 438 -11.67 3.73 11.26
CA ASP A 438 -10.54 4.65 11.12
C ASP A 438 -10.63 5.54 9.87
N ASP A 439 -11.58 5.24 8.97
CA ASP A 439 -11.67 5.81 7.62
C ASP A 439 -10.31 5.84 6.88
N THR A 440 -9.59 4.73 6.96
CA THR A 440 -8.37 4.49 6.17
C THR A 440 -8.50 3.19 5.38
N ILE A 441 -7.45 2.80 4.65
CA ILE A 441 -7.36 1.43 4.14
C ILE A 441 -7.27 0.44 5.30
N GLY A 442 -7.72 -0.80 5.07
CA GLY A 442 -7.41 -1.91 5.94
C GLY A 442 -5.91 -2.16 5.96
N PHE A 443 -5.31 -2.14 7.13
CA PHE A 443 -3.86 -2.20 7.29
C PHE A 443 -3.48 -2.86 8.61
N PHE A 444 -2.28 -3.41 8.68
CA PHE A 444 -1.73 -4.04 9.88
C PHE A 444 -0.25 -3.69 10.03
N CYS A 445 0.20 -3.48 11.26
CA CYS A 445 1.58 -3.21 11.61
C CYS A 445 1.97 -3.88 12.93
N ALA A 446 3.11 -4.57 12.95
CA ALA A 446 3.71 -5.17 14.13
C ALA A 446 5.21 -4.84 14.18
N LYS A 447 5.72 -4.54 15.38
CA LYS A 447 7.13 -4.21 15.61
C LYS A 447 7.75 -5.22 16.56
N PHE A 448 8.91 -5.74 16.17
CA PHE A 448 9.67 -6.70 16.96
C PHE A 448 11.07 -6.23 17.24
N ARG A 449 11.63 -6.67 18.37
CA ARG A 449 13.05 -6.58 18.72
C ARG A 449 13.66 -7.96 18.83
N LYS A 450 14.85 -8.17 18.24
CA LYS A 450 15.64 -9.40 18.41
C LYS A 450 16.48 -9.30 19.68
N SER A 451 16.30 -10.19 20.65
CA SER A 451 16.96 -10.08 21.97
C SER A 451 18.40 -10.58 22.04
N MET A 452 18.82 -11.51 21.16
CA MET A 452 20.13 -12.15 21.24
C MET A 452 20.69 -12.61 19.88
N GLN A 453 21.94 -13.07 19.85
CA GLN A 453 22.65 -13.53 18.64
C GLN A 453 22.16 -14.92 18.18
N MET A 454 22.31 -15.19 16.88
CA MET A 454 21.98 -16.50 16.29
C MET A 454 22.90 -17.66 16.75
N ASP A 455 24.16 -17.40 17.10
CA ASP A 455 25.13 -18.46 17.40
C ASP A 455 24.89 -19.12 18.77
N GLU A 456 24.23 -18.43 19.69
CA GLU A 456 23.75 -18.99 20.97
C GLU A 456 22.66 -20.07 20.76
N LEU A 457 21.98 -20.09 19.60
CA LEU A 457 20.90 -21.05 19.29
C LEU A 457 21.37 -22.34 18.59
N GLU A 458 22.46 -22.30 17.83
CA GLU A 458 23.02 -23.53 17.23
C GLU A 458 23.69 -24.43 18.29
N LEU A 459 24.13 -23.83 19.41
CA LEU A 459 24.63 -24.56 20.58
C LEU A 459 23.48 -25.24 21.36
N GLU A 460 22.37 -24.53 21.63
CA GLU A 460 21.19 -25.11 22.31
C GLU A 460 20.51 -26.22 21.47
N THR A 461 20.47 -26.09 20.15
CA THR A 461 19.82 -27.10 19.28
C THR A 461 20.70 -28.31 18.95
N SER A 462 21.99 -28.27 19.32
CA SER A 462 22.92 -29.40 19.13
C SER A 462 22.83 -30.46 20.24
N GLU A 463 22.32 -30.11 21.43
CA GLU A 463 22.11 -31.06 22.53
C GLU A 463 20.77 -31.83 22.43
N GLU A 464 19.79 -31.33 21.66
CA GLU A 464 18.44 -31.95 21.55
C GLU A 464 18.18 -32.73 20.25
N ARG A 465 19.18 -32.90 19.37
CA ARG A 465 19.04 -33.74 18.16
C ARG A 465 19.75 -35.09 18.31
N ILE A 466 19.31 -35.88 19.28
CA ILE A 466 19.27 -37.33 19.12
C ILE A 466 17.81 -37.70 18.88
N LEU A 467 17.40 -37.78 17.61
CA LEU A 467 16.25 -38.61 17.27
C LEU A 467 16.51 -39.39 15.97
N PRO A 468 15.98 -40.63 15.91
CA PRO A 468 16.11 -41.58 14.81
C PRO A 468 15.35 -41.19 13.53
#